data_AF-A0A7I6N2Y3-F1
#
_entry.id   AF-A0A7I6N2Y3-F1
#
_cell.length_a   1.000
_cell.length_b   1.000
_cell.length_c   1.000
_cell.angle_alpha   90.00
_cell.angle_beta   90.00
_cell.angle_gamma   90.00
#
_symmetry.space_group_name_H-M   'P 1'
#
loop_
_entity.id
_entity.type
_entity.pdbx_description
1 polymer ?
#
loop_
_entity_poly.entity_id
_entity_poly.type
_entity_poly.pdbx_seq_one_letter_code
_entity_poly.pdbx_strand_id
1 'polypeptide(L)' 'MATWMSMSFQDSNSIYMDNLMSFYNLNMMIMLGIITLVLFILMDLSTNKYCNRFLLKNHTIEVIWTIIPM' A
#
# COMPACT_ATOMS: atom_id res chain seq x y z
N MET A 1 13.23 -16.41 20.17
CA MET A 1 14.42 -15.54 20.35
C MET A 1 14.73 -14.94 18.99
N ALA A 2 15.05 -13.64 18.94
CA ALA A 2 15.44 -12.99 17.70
C ALA A 2 16.80 -13.55 17.26
N THR A 3 16.86 -14.07 16.04
CA THR A 3 18.11 -14.39 15.37
C THR A 3 18.66 -13.14 14.68
N TRP A 4 19.97 -13.13 14.43
CA TRP A 4 20.61 -12.04 13.68
C TRP A 4 19.93 -11.91 12.31
N MET A 5 19.63 -10.66 11.94
CA MET A 5 19.02 -10.33 10.65
C MET A 5 17.58 -10.87 10.44
N SER A 6 16.80 -11.05 11.51
CA SER A 6 15.37 -11.37 11.40
C SER A 6 14.55 -10.12 11.05
N MET A 7 13.97 -10.09 9.84
CA MET A 7 13.06 -9.00 9.40
C MET A 7 11.60 -9.23 9.81
N SER A 8 11.19 -10.47 10.06
CA SER A 8 9.86 -10.82 10.54
C SER A 8 9.80 -10.81 12.06
N PHE A 9 8.58 -10.79 12.60
CA PHE A 9 8.38 -11.09 14.01
C PHE A 9 8.82 -12.52 14.34
N GLN A 10 9.13 -12.73 15.62
CA GLN A 10 9.41 -14.06 16.16
C GLN A 10 8.15 -14.93 16.14
N ASP A 11 8.35 -16.24 16.13
CA ASP A 11 7.26 -17.21 16.24
C ASP A 11 6.41 -16.95 17.49
N SER A 12 5.11 -17.19 17.34
CA SER A 12 4.12 -16.93 18.38
C SER A 12 4.23 -17.95 19.52
N ASN A 13 4.23 -17.44 20.74
CA ASN A 13 4.19 -18.26 21.96
C ASN A 13 2.80 -18.22 22.64
N SER A 14 1.83 -17.52 22.05
CA SER A 14 0.46 -17.39 22.58
C SER A 14 -0.56 -17.09 21.48
N ILE A 15 -1.81 -17.45 21.72
CA ILE A 15 -2.95 -17.20 20.81
C ILE A 15 -3.13 -15.71 20.50
N TYR A 16 -2.83 -14.82 21.46
CA TYR A 16 -2.88 -13.37 21.21
C TYR A 16 -1.82 -12.91 20.21
N MET A 17 -0.63 -13.51 20.25
CA MET A 17 0.44 -13.19 19.30
C MET A 17 0.09 -13.69 17.89
N ASP A 18 -0.53 -14.86 17.75
CA ASP A 18 -1.02 -15.33 16.45
C ASP A 18 -2.03 -14.37 15.80
N ASN A 19 -2.97 -13.85 16.59
CA ASN A 19 -3.95 -12.87 16.10
C ASN A 19 -3.28 -11.57 15.65
N LEU A 20 -2.28 -11.08 16.40
CA LEU A 20 -1.50 -9.89 16.03
C LEU A 20 -0.68 -10.12 14.76
N MET A 21 -0.10 -11.32 14.59
CA MET A 21 0.63 -11.69 13.38
C MET A 21 -0.27 -11.75 12.15
N SER A 22 -1.47 -12.31 12.28
CA SER A 22 -2.48 -12.32 11.21
C SER A 22 -2.90 -10.90 10.82
N PHE A 23 -3.18 -10.04 11.80
CA PHE A 23 -3.52 -8.64 11.57
C PHE A 23 -2.38 -7.87 10.89
N TYR A 24 -1.16 -8.05 11.36
CA TYR A 24 0.03 -7.44 10.75
C TYR A 24 0.18 -7.86 9.29
N ASN A 25 0.05 -9.15 8.97
CA ASN A 25 0.18 -9.65 7.60
C ASN A 25 -0.89 -9.04 6.68
N LEU A 26 -2.14 -8.93 7.14
CA LEU A 26 -3.21 -8.25 6.40
C LEU A 26 -2.88 -6.78 6.13
N ASN A 27 -2.44 -6.05 7.15
CA ASN A 27 -2.08 -4.63 7.00
C ASN A 27 -0.88 -4.43 6.08
N MET A 28 0.15 -5.27 6.18
CA MET A 28 1.32 -5.19 5.32
C MET A 28 0.98 -5.48 3.85
N MET A 29 0.08 -6.43 3.59
CA MET A 29 -0.41 -6.71 2.24
C MET A 29 -1.12 -5.48 1.64
N ILE A 30 -1.99 -4.81 2.41
CA ILE A 30 -2.69 -3.60 1.97
C ILE A 30 -1.69 -2.46 1.72
N MET A 31 -0.77 -2.20 2.65
CA MET A 31 0.23 -1.15 2.52
C MET A 31 1.12 -1.34 1.28
N LEU A 32 1.62 -2.56 1.04
CA LEU A 32 2.41 -2.86 -0.16
C LEU A 32 1.59 -2.70 -1.44
N GLY A 33 0.31 -3.07 -1.43
CA GLY A 33 -0.60 -2.84 -2.56
C GLY A 33 -0.72 -1.36 -2.92
N ILE A 34 -0.89 -0.50 -1.91
CA ILE A 34 -0.98 0.96 -2.12
C ILE A 34 0.35 1.51 -2.64
N ILE A 35 1.48 1.11 -2.05
CA ILE A 35 2.81 1.59 -2.46
C ILE A 35 3.10 1.21 -3.92
N THR A 36 2.80 -0.03 -4.32
CA THR A 36 3.04 -0.48 -5.70
C THR A 36 2.12 0.24 -6.70
N LEU A 37 0.85 0.49 -6.34
CA LEU A 37 -0.08 1.27 -7.16
C LEU A 37 0.42 2.71 -7.36
N VAL A 38 0.87 3.37 -6.30
CA VAL A 38 1.41 4.74 -6.39
C VAL A 38 2.69 4.77 -7.23
N LEU A 39 3.60 3.82 -7.03
CA LEU A 39 4.82 3.71 -7.84
C LEU A 39 4.49 3.53 -9.33
N PHE A 40 3.50 2.69 -9.64
CA PHE A 40 3.06 2.49 -11.02
C PHE A 40 2.55 3.80 -11.66
N ILE A 41 1.70 4.56 -10.96
CA ILE A 41 1.18 5.85 -11.45
C ILE A 41 2.32 6.86 -11.65
N LEU A 42 3.28 6.93 -10.73
CA LEU A 42 4.43 7.83 -10.85
C LEU A 42 5.30 7.46 -12.07
N MET A 43 5.53 6.18 -12.31
CA MET A 43 6.28 5.71 -13.48
C MET A 43 5.56 6.08 -14.79
N ASP A 44 4.25 5.88 -14.86
CA ASP A 44 3.45 6.23 -16.03
C ASP A 44 3.49 7.75 -16.31
N LEU A 45 3.28 8.58 -15.27
CA LEU A 45 3.37 10.04 -15.41
C LEU A 45 4.75 10.51 -15.87
N SER A 46 5.83 9.88 -15.42
CA SER A 46 7.20 10.27 -15.80
C SER A 46 7.57 9.89 -17.23
N THR A 47 6.96 8.83 -17.77
CA THR A 47 7.24 8.32 -19.12
C THR A 47 6.29 8.88 -20.17
N ASN A 48 5.18 9.49 -19.76
CA ASN A 48 4.18 10.03 -20.66
C ASN A 48 4.65 11.34 -21.32
N LYS A 49 4.61 11.38 -22.66
CA LYS A 49 5.01 12.55 -23.46
C LYS A 49 3.87 13.54 -23.71
N TYR A 50 2.63 13.16 -23.41
CA TYR A 50 1.45 13.96 -23.73
C TYR A 50 0.98 14.76 -22.51
N CYS A 51 0.83 16.07 -22.67
CA CYS A 51 0.29 16.95 -21.64
C CYS A 51 -1.24 17.06 -21.78
N ASN A 52 -1.98 16.61 -20.75
CA ASN A 52 -3.42 16.87 -20.64
C ASN A 52 -3.71 17.98 -19.62
N ARG A 53 -4.10 19.17 -20.11
CA ARG A 53 -4.39 20.34 -19.27
C ARG A 53 -5.67 20.19 -18.43
N PHE A 54 -6.63 19.37 -18.84
CA PHE A 54 -7.91 19.21 -18.15
C PHE A 54 -7.87 18.20 -17.00
N LEU A 55 -6.77 17.46 -16.83
CA LEU A 55 -6.61 16.47 -15.76
C LEU A 55 -6.73 17.11 -14.35
N LEU A 56 -6.31 18.37 -14.21
CA LEU A 56 -6.25 19.10 -12.92
C LEU A 56 -7.61 19.50 -12.33
N LYS A 57 -8.69 19.50 -13.11
CA LYS A 57 -10.05 19.86 -12.64
C LYS A 57 -11.03 18.75 -13.00
N ASN A 58 -10.75 17.53 -12.55
CA ASN A 58 -11.67 16.42 -12.77
C ASN A 58 -12.23 15.90 -11.44
N HIS A 59 -13.40 16.42 -11.05
CA HIS A 59 -14.12 15.99 -9.85
C HIS A 59 -14.41 14.48 -9.82
N THR A 60 -14.54 13.84 -10.98
CA THR A 60 -14.74 12.38 -11.01
C THR A 60 -13.52 11.62 -10.48
N ILE A 61 -12.30 12.07 -10.75
CA ILE A 61 -11.07 11.46 -10.22
C ILE A 61 -10.98 11.70 -8.71
N GLU A 62 -11.42 12.87 -8.23
CA GLU A 62 -11.44 13.18 -6.80
C GLU A 62 -12.41 12.28 -6.01
N VAL A 63 -13.54 11.91 -6.60
CA VAL A 63 -14.47 10.96 -5.98
C VAL A 63 -13.89 9.54 -5.96
N ILE A 64 -13.21 9.13 -7.03
CA ILE A 64 -12.64 7.78 -7.12
C ILE A 64 -11.55 7.56 -6.06
N TRP A 65 -10.57 8.47 -5.94
CA TRP A 65 -9.46 8.28 -5.00
C TRP A 65 -9.81 8.57 -3.53
N THR A 66 -11.02 9.04 -3.22
CA THR A 66 -11.52 9.25 -1.85
C THR A 66 -12.32 8.05 -1.37
N ILE A 67 -13.04 7.38 -2.27
CA ILE A 67 -13.80 6.16 -1.95
C ILE A 67 -12.88 4.94 -1.87
N ILE A 68 -11.83 4.84 -2.70
CA ILE A 68 -10.94 3.65 -2.70
C ILE A 68 -10.24 3.42 -1.33
N PRO A 69 -9.72 4.45 -0.63
CA PRO A 69 -9.06 4.28 0.67
C PRO A 69 -10.03 4.18 1.86
N MET A 70 -11.29 4.59 1.66
CA MET A 70 -12.31 4.66 2.71
C MET A 70 -12.96 3.29 2.91
#